data_AF-A0AA36PJS8-F1
#
_entry.id   AF-A0AA36PJS8-F1
#
_cell.length_a   1.000
_cell.length_b   1.000
_cell.length_c   1.000
_cell.angle_alpha   90.00
_cell.angle_beta   90.00
_cell.angle_gamma   90.00
#
_symmetry.space_group_name_H-M   'P 1'
#
loop_
_entity.id
_entity.type
_entity.pdbx_description
1 polymer ?
#
loop_
_entity_poly.entity_id
_entity_poly.type
_entity_poly.pdbx_seq_one_letter_code
_entity_poly.pdbx_strand_id
1 'polypeptide(L)'
;MKCFKNKYSQLKKNFKPGHIIYGLSVDTSLALEALSNIGFHRRENRKDNILVQNSLTNAVFGLVPSPGVWRSDDEIQRALNDGQRGLDFKANAFNAGIFSRIEWKAKNPEEFTNKLWGRTSKQGISFQVFERDLPVHLIVDTSFSALLHIARKDGIKGQCVTASEIRYIYRRKHLSQVRKNIKIYTADREVRFEEFFEHEHWSQYNQKTSWF
;
A
#
# COMPACT_ATOMS: atom_id res chain seq x y z
N MET A 1 -7.51 -26.24 9.49
CA MET A 1 -6.52 -25.12 9.55
C MET A 1 -5.27 -25.29 8.68
N LYS A 2 -4.82 -26.52 8.31
CA LYS A 2 -3.67 -26.73 7.39
C LYS A 2 -3.90 -26.24 5.94
N CYS A 3 -5.13 -26.26 5.44
CA CYS A 3 -5.44 -25.92 4.04
C CYS A 3 -5.23 -24.44 3.67
N PHE A 4 -5.47 -23.50 4.60
CA PHE A 4 -5.32 -22.06 4.32
C PHE A 4 -3.86 -21.59 4.31
N LYS A 5 -3.00 -22.18 5.15
CA LYS A 5 -1.56 -21.86 5.19
C LYS A 5 -0.84 -22.13 3.87
N ASN A 6 -1.33 -23.10 3.10
CA ASN A 6 -0.70 -23.52 1.84
C ASN A 6 -1.11 -22.69 0.61
N LYS A 7 -2.10 -21.79 0.75
CA LYS A 7 -2.54 -20.95 -0.37
C LYS A 7 -1.57 -19.78 -0.59
N TYR A 8 -1.27 -19.02 0.46
CA TYR A 8 -0.36 -17.87 0.40
C TYR A 8 1.10 -18.23 0.14
N SER A 9 1.55 -19.42 0.53
CA SER A 9 2.93 -19.89 0.27
C SER A 9 3.25 -19.87 -1.23
N GLN A 10 2.25 -20.11 -2.07
CA GLN A 10 2.41 -20.08 -3.52
C GLN A 10 2.63 -18.67 -4.07
N LEU A 11 2.24 -17.62 -3.35
CA LEU A 11 2.43 -16.23 -3.81
C LEU A 11 3.90 -15.81 -3.76
N LYS A 12 4.73 -16.42 -2.89
CA LYS A 12 6.15 -16.10 -2.77
C LYS A 12 6.90 -16.15 -4.10
N LYS A 13 6.55 -17.10 -4.98
CA LYS A 13 7.20 -17.27 -6.28
C LYS A 13 7.03 -16.05 -7.21
N ASN A 14 6.06 -15.19 -6.93
CA ASN A 14 5.76 -14.00 -7.72
C ASN A 14 6.50 -12.75 -7.24
N PHE A 15 7.12 -12.80 -6.05
CA PHE A 15 7.77 -11.65 -5.44
C PHE A 15 9.28 -11.68 -5.67
N LYS A 16 9.84 -10.56 -6.16
CA LYS A 16 11.28 -10.42 -6.45
C LYS A 16 11.87 -9.27 -5.62
N PRO A 17 13.20 -9.29 -5.35
CA PRO A 17 13.88 -8.17 -4.71
C PRO A 17 13.51 -6.82 -5.34
N GLY A 18 13.28 -5.80 -4.51
CA GLY A 18 12.87 -4.47 -4.96
C GLY A 18 11.36 -4.29 -5.17
N HIS A 19 10.56 -5.36 -5.16
CA HIS A 19 9.10 -5.26 -5.18
C HIS A 19 8.56 -4.73 -3.84
N ILE A 20 7.25 -4.45 -3.76
CA ILE A 20 6.56 -4.07 -2.52
C ILE A 20 5.18 -4.74 -2.43
N ILE A 21 4.76 -5.05 -1.21
CA ILE A 21 3.48 -5.70 -0.92
C ILE A 21 2.56 -4.73 -0.15
N TYR A 22 1.31 -4.63 -0.61
CA TYR A 22 0.24 -3.80 -0.07
C TYR A 22 -1.01 -4.64 0.25
N GLY A 23 -1.93 -4.08 1.02
CA GLY A 23 -3.23 -4.71 1.33
C GLY A 23 -3.25 -5.67 2.52
N LEU A 24 -2.13 -5.77 3.25
CA LEU A 24 -2.01 -6.61 4.45
C LEU A 24 -2.52 -5.89 5.72
N SER A 25 -3.80 -5.49 5.77
CA SER A 25 -4.41 -4.93 6.99
C SER A 25 -4.79 -6.01 8.01
N VAL A 26 -5.04 -5.63 9.27
CA VAL A 26 -5.16 -6.51 10.47
C VAL A 26 -5.99 -7.80 10.29
N ASP A 27 -7.03 -7.80 9.45
CA ASP A 27 -7.84 -8.99 9.09
C ASP A 27 -7.13 -10.02 8.19
N THR A 28 -5.90 -9.73 7.77
CA THR A 28 -5.04 -10.61 6.96
C THR A 28 -3.99 -11.31 7.81
N SER A 29 -4.23 -11.47 9.12
CA SER A 29 -3.32 -12.17 10.05
C SER A 29 -2.86 -13.53 9.53
N LEU A 30 -3.73 -14.27 8.83
CA LEU A 30 -3.39 -15.54 8.16
C LEU A 30 -2.47 -15.35 6.95
N ALA A 31 -2.70 -14.31 6.13
CA ALA A 31 -1.80 -13.98 5.03
C ALA A 31 -0.43 -13.55 5.58
N LEU A 32 -0.41 -12.73 6.61
CA LEU A 32 0.78 -12.26 7.30
C LEU A 32 1.56 -13.39 7.97
N GLU A 33 0.89 -14.33 8.64
CA GLU A 33 1.51 -15.51 9.24
C GLU A 33 2.10 -16.41 8.15
N ALA A 34 1.35 -16.66 7.08
CA ALA A 34 1.82 -17.49 5.97
C ALA A 34 2.99 -16.84 5.22
N LEU A 35 2.95 -15.52 5.00
CA LEU A 35 4.02 -14.73 4.43
C LEU A 35 5.25 -14.71 5.37
N SER A 36 5.06 -14.56 6.68
CA SER A 36 6.14 -14.63 7.66
C SER A 36 6.83 -15.98 7.67
N ASN A 37 6.08 -17.08 7.59
CA ASN A 37 6.62 -18.44 7.56
C ASN A 37 7.46 -18.74 6.31
N ILE A 38 7.32 -17.96 5.25
CA ILE A 38 8.10 -18.09 4.02
C ILE A 38 9.13 -16.96 3.85
N GLY A 39 9.38 -16.18 4.92
CA GLY A 39 10.44 -15.17 4.98
C GLY A 39 10.01 -13.74 4.66
N PHE A 40 8.73 -13.39 4.82
CA PHE A 40 8.23 -12.01 4.70
C PHE A 40 7.71 -11.54 6.06
N HIS A 41 8.56 -10.89 6.84
CA HIS A 41 8.22 -10.52 8.21
C HIS A 41 7.60 -9.13 8.28
N ARG A 42 6.49 -8.99 9.04
CA ARG A 42 5.77 -7.71 9.23
C ARG A 42 6.53 -6.72 10.13
N ARG A 43 7.34 -7.23 11.05
CA ARG A 43 8.07 -6.43 12.06
C ARG A 43 9.43 -7.06 12.42
N GLU A 44 10.45 -6.26 12.14
CA GLU A 44 11.71 -5.98 12.87
C GLU A 44 12.71 -7.11 13.19
N ASN A 45 13.98 -6.74 12.98
CA ASN A 45 15.26 -7.49 13.12
C ASN A 45 15.74 -8.29 11.91
N ARG A 46 14.98 -8.36 10.81
CA ARG A 46 15.51 -8.84 9.54
C ARG A 46 15.26 -7.82 8.46
N LYS A 47 16.35 -7.34 7.89
CA LYS A 47 16.28 -6.52 6.69
C LYS A 47 15.94 -7.46 5.54
N ASP A 48 14.79 -7.26 4.90
CA ASP A 48 14.33 -8.02 3.74
C ASP A 48 14.39 -7.13 2.49
N ASN A 49 14.64 -7.74 1.32
CA ASN A 49 14.71 -7.02 0.04
C ASN A 49 13.33 -6.75 -0.58
N ILE A 50 12.28 -7.34 -0.02
CA ILE A 50 10.89 -7.16 -0.43
C ILE A 50 10.18 -6.46 0.72
N LEU A 51 9.78 -5.22 0.47
CA LEU A 51 9.17 -4.40 1.50
C LEU A 51 7.66 -4.67 1.57
N VAL A 52 7.10 -4.54 2.76
CA VAL A 52 5.66 -4.28 2.91
C VAL A 52 5.47 -2.76 3.01
N GLN A 53 4.29 -2.26 2.64
CA GLN A 53 3.91 -0.84 2.66
C GLN A 53 4.47 -0.07 3.88
N ASN A 54 4.28 -0.61 5.07
CA ASN A 54 4.67 0.07 6.31
C ASN A 54 6.18 0.14 6.49
N SER A 55 6.97 -0.80 5.96
CA SER A 55 8.43 -0.77 6.11
C SER A 55 9.04 0.45 5.43
N LEU A 56 8.65 0.74 4.19
CA LEU A 56 9.14 1.91 3.45
C LEU A 56 8.63 3.21 4.06
N THR A 57 7.35 3.24 4.46
CA THR A 57 6.74 4.42 5.10
C THR A 57 7.39 4.72 6.45
N ASN A 58 7.56 3.72 7.32
CA ASN A 58 8.14 3.89 8.64
C ASN A 58 9.62 4.29 8.58
N ALA A 59 10.36 3.76 7.62
CA ALA A 59 11.77 4.12 7.43
C ALA A 59 11.92 5.62 7.21
N VAL A 60 11.02 6.26 6.46
CA VAL A 60 11.09 7.69 6.11
C VAL A 60 10.36 8.60 7.10
N PHE A 61 9.21 8.19 7.62
CA PHE A 61 8.32 9.06 8.40
C PHE A 61 8.18 8.66 9.88
N GLY A 62 8.79 7.55 10.29
CA GLY A 62 8.58 6.95 11.60
C GLY A 62 7.25 6.18 11.71
N LEU A 63 7.01 5.58 12.89
CA LEU A 63 5.83 4.76 13.16
C LEU A 63 4.52 5.57 13.20
N VAL A 64 4.61 6.89 13.38
CA VAL A 64 3.46 7.80 13.36
C VAL A 64 3.86 9.00 12.53
N PRO A 65 3.47 9.04 11.24
CA PRO A 65 3.81 10.15 10.36
C PRO A 65 3.28 11.47 10.92
N SER A 66 4.16 12.46 10.99
CA SER A 66 3.85 13.82 11.44
C SER A 66 4.28 14.83 10.36
N PRO A 67 3.56 15.95 10.17
CA PRO A 67 3.90 16.92 9.14
C PRO A 67 5.30 17.50 9.36
N GLY A 68 6.12 17.52 8.31
CA GLY A 68 7.47 18.07 8.38
C GLY A 68 8.46 17.22 9.19
N VAL A 69 8.04 16.07 9.73
CA VAL A 69 8.92 15.15 10.46
C VAL A 69 9.37 14.05 9.50
N TRP A 70 10.68 13.99 9.31
CA TRP A 70 11.36 13.02 8.46
C TRP A 70 12.48 12.36 9.26
N ARG A 71 12.72 11.07 9.03
CA ARG A 71 13.87 10.36 9.59
C ARG A 71 15.15 10.83 8.91
N SER A 72 16.27 10.78 9.64
CA SER A 72 17.57 11.12 9.08
C SER A 72 18.02 10.09 8.05
N ASP A 73 18.94 10.47 7.18
CA ASP A 73 19.42 9.58 6.11
C ASP A 73 20.10 8.33 6.71
N ASP A 74 20.89 8.51 7.78
CA ASP A 74 21.49 7.40 8.52
C ASP A 74 20.45 6.48 9.19
N GLU A 75 19.34 7.04 9.67
CA GLU A 75 18.24 6.25 10.23
C GLU A 75 17.55 5.41 9.13
N ILE A 76 17.34 6.01 7.96
CA ILE A 76 16.73 5.35 6.80
C ILE A 76 17.62 4.21 6.28
N GLN A 77 18.91 4.48 6.08
CA GLN A 77 19.88 3.48 5.62
C GLN A 77 20.02 2.31 6.60
N ARG A 78 19.94 2.58 7.91
CA ARG A 78 19.93 1.52 8.93
C ARG A 78 18.64 0.72 8.95
N ALA A 79 17.50 1.36 8.71
CA ALA A 79 16.19 0.73 8.76
C ALA A 79 15.91 -0.25 7.60
N LEU A 80 16.57 -0.07 6.45
CA LEU A 80 16.33 -0.86 5.23
C LEU A 80 17.60 -1.63 4.81
N ASN A 81 17.41 -2.72 4.05
CA ASN A 81 18.51 -3.33 3.27
C ASN A 81 18.88 -2.45 2.08
N ASP A 82 17.84 -2.00 1.37
CA ASP A 82 17.93 -1.08 0.26
C ASP A 82 17.74 0.35 0.79
N GLY A 83 18.77 0.85 1.48
CA GLY A 83 18.76 2.18 2.09
C GLY A 83 18.53 3.29 1.06
N GLN A 84 19.13 3.14 -0.12
CA GLN A 84 19.00 4.11 -1.20
C GLN A 84 17.54 4.27 -1.65
N ARG A 85 16.78 3.17 -1.79
CA ARG A 85 15.35 3.24 -2.06
C ARG A 85 14.57 4.08 -1.03
N GLY A 86 14.97 4.04 0.24
CA GLY A 86 14.37 4.87 1.27
C GLY A 86 14.70 6.36 1.11
N LEU A 87 15.94 6.68 0.74
CA LEU A 87 16.36 8.06 0.46
C LEU A 87 15.68 8.62 -0.78
N ASP A 88 15.59 7.83 -1.86
CA ASP A 88 14.89 8.20 -3.08
C ASP A 88 13.39 8.42 -2.81
N PHE A 89 12.79 7.57 -1.97
CA PHE A 89 11.40 7.74 -1.55
C PHE A 89 11.20 9.03 -0.75
N LYS A 90 12.11 9.34 0.18
CA LYS A 90 12.10 10.61 0.94
C LYS A 90 12.16 11.81 -0.01
N ALA A 91 13.09 11.80 -0.97
CA ALA A 91 13.24 12.88 -1.94
C ALA A 91 11.98 13.03 -2.82
N ASN A 92 11.44 11.92 -3.32
CA ASN A 92 10.21 11.91 -4.11
C ASN A 92 9.01 12.44 -3.33
N ALA A 93 8.84 12.02 -2.08
CA ALA A 93 7.78 12.50 -1.20
C ALA A 93 7.91 14.00 -0.88
N PHE A 94 9.13 14.47 -0.66
CA PHE A 94 9.41 15.90 -0.45
C PHE A 94 9.02 16.71 -1.68
N ASN A 95 9.48 16.32 -2.87
CA ASN A 95 9.19 16.99 -4.14
C ASN A 95 7.68 16.99 -4.47
N ALA A 96 6.97 15.92 -4.13
CA ALA A 96 5.52 15.84 -4.30
C ALA A 96 4.73 16.74 -3.34
N GLY A 97 5.38 17.34 -2.34
CA GLY A 97 4.72 18.23 -1.38
C GLY A 97 3.64 17.52 -0.57
N ILE A 98 3.86 16.26 -0.19
CA ILE A 98 2.78 15.45 0.43
C ILE A 98 2.24 16.05 1.75
N PHE A 99 3.07 16.85 2.43
CA PHE A 99 2.71 17.59 3.64
C PHE A 99 2.32 19.06 3.39
N SER A 100 2.60 19.63 2.21
CA SER A 100 2.23 21.02 1.91
C SER A 100 0.73 21.19 1.66
N ARG A 101 0.04 20.12 1.25
CA ARG A 101 -1.41 20.13 0.93
C ARG A 101 -2.32 19.82 2.12
N ILE A 102 -1.88 19.97 3.37
CA ILE A 102 -2.72 19.63 4.52
C ILE A 102 -3.65 20.81 4.79
N GLU A 103 -4.85 20.73 4.21
CA GLU A 103 -5.98 21.51 4.71
C GLU A 103 -6.29 21.06 6.14
N TRP A 104 -6.35 22.05 7.03
CA TRP A 104 -6.59 22.02 8.49
C TRP A 104 -7.87 21.30 8.97
N LYS A 105 -8.59 20.58 8.11
CA LYS A 105 -9.93 20.01 8.37
C LYS A 105 -9.86 18.58 8.90
N ALA A 106 -9.13 18.34 9.98
CA ALA A 106 -9.33 17.12 10.78
C ALA A 106 -10.07 17.51 12.06
N LYS A 107 -11.10 16.74 12.42
CA LYS A 107 -11.91 17.04 13.61
C LYS A 107 -11.17 16.68 14.89
N ASN A 108 -10.20 15.76 14.81
CA ASN A 108 -9.40 15.31 15.94
C ASN A 108 -8.01 14.79 15.48
N PRO A 109 -7.06 14.58 16.42
CA PRO A 109 -5.71 14.10 16.12
C PRO A 109 -5.64 12.71 15.47
N GLU A 110 -6.60 11.83 15.76
CA GLU A 110 -6.65 10.48 15.18
C GLU A 110 -6.99 10.53 13.70
N GLU A 111 -8.04 11.28 13.32
CA GLU A 111 -8.42 11.52 11.93
C GLU A 111 -7.26 12.16 11.15
N PHE A 112 -6.55 13.09 11.79
CA PHE A 112 -5.37 13.72 11.23
C PHE A 112 -4.26 12.71 10.93
N THR A 113 -3.90 11.90 11.92
CA THR A 113 -2.88 10.84 11.79
C THR A 113 -3.25 9.83 10.71
N ASN A 114 -4.52 9.40 10.67
CA ASN A 114 -5.02 8.48 9.64
C ASN A 114 -4.97 9.08 8.23
N LYS A 115 -5.24 10.39 8.08
CA LYS A 115 -5.09 11.09 6.79
C LYS A 115 -3.63 11.13 6.33
N LEU A 116 -2.70 11.42 7.24
CA LEU A 116 -1.26 11.43 6.95
C LEU A 116 -0.78 10.04 6.51
N TRP A 117 -1.13 9.01 7.27
CA TRP A 117 -0.88 7.62 6.90
C TRP A 117 -1.41 7.26 5.52
N GLY A 118 -2.66 7.64 5.24
CA GLY A 118 -3.27 7.42 3.95
C GLY A 118 -2.57 8.18 2.82
N ARG A 119 -1.87 9.29 3.07
CA ARG A 119 -1.11 10.04 2.05
C ARG A 119 0.27 9.45 1.83
N THR A 120 1.04 9.24 2.90
CA THR A 120 2.38 8.65 2.81
C THR A 120 2.32 7.27 2.15
N SER A 121 1.29 6.47 2.48
CA SER A 121 1.06 5.18 1.82
C SER A 121 0.83 5.30 0.30
N LYS A 122 -0.07 6.21 -0.13
CA LYS A 122 -0.34 6.44 -1.56
C LYS A 122 0.89 6.99 -2.29
N GLN A 123 1.70 7.80 -1.60
CA GLN A 123 2.97 8.25 -2.14
C GLN A 123 3.92 7.07 -2.35
N GLY A 124 3.96 6.09 -1.45
CA GLY A 124 4.72 4.85 -1.64
C GLY A 124 4.29 4.07 -2.90
N ILE A 125 2.99 3.99 -3.18
CA ILE A 125 2.48 3.41 -4.44
C ILE A 125 2.95 4.24 -5.63
N SER A 126 2.82 5.57 -5.54
CA SER A 126 3.23 6.48 -6.61
C SER A 126 4.71 6.33 -6.95
N PHE A 127 5.57 6.38 -5.94
CA PHE A 127 7.01 6.21 -6.06
C PHE A 127 7.36 4.86 -6.69
N GLN A 128 6.77 3.77 -6.21
CA GLN A 128 7.07 2.44 -6.73
C GLN A 128 6.64 2.29 -8.21
N VAL A 129 5.44 2.75 -8.55
CA VAL A 129 4.85 2.52 -9.89
C VAL A 129 5.41 3.49 -10.92
N PHE A 130 5.59 4.77 -10.57
CA PHE A 130 5.89 5.82 -11.54
C PHE A 130 7.37 6.19 -11.58
N GLU A 131 8.05 6.24 -10.44
CA GLU A 131 9.49 6.59 -10.41
C GLU A 131 10.37 5.38 -10.61
N ARG A 132 10.05 4.28 -9.93
CA ARG A 132 10.84 3.05 -10.02
C ARG A 132 10.41 2.13 -11.15
N ASP A 133 9.22 2.34 -11.72
CA ASP A 133 8.60 1.48 -12.73
C ASP A 133 8.63 -0.02 -12.35
N LEU A 134 8.39 -0.30 -11.06
CA LEU A 134 8.48 -1.65 -10.48
C LEU A 134 7.14 -2.13 -9.89
N PRO A 135 6.94 -3.45 -9.76
CA PRO A 135 5.68 -3.99 -9.28
C PRO A 135 5.29 -3.59 -7.84
N VAL A 136 3.99 -3.37 -7.66
CA VAL A 136 3.27 -3.38 -6.38
C VAL A 136 2.36 -4.61 -6.38
N HIS A 137 2.55 -5.50 -5.41
CA HIS A 137 1.67 -6.65 -5.18
C HIS A 137 0.59 -6.27 -4.16
N LEU A 138 -0.64 -6.16 -4.64
CA LEU A 138 -1.81 -5.83 -3.84
C LEU A 138 -2.56 -7.11 -3.47
N ILE A 139 -2.58 -7.45 -2.18
CA ILE A 139 -3.32 -8.61 -1.67
C ILE A 139 -4.74 -8.15 -1.26
N VAL A 140 -5.78 -8.72 -1.89
CA VAL A 140 -7.16 -8.22 -1.83
C VAL A 140 -8.17 -9.22 -1.26
N ASP A 141 -7.75 -10.22 -0.49
CA ASP A 141 -8.59 -11.35 -0.06
C ASP A 141 -9.97 -10.98 0.49
N THR A 142 -9.99 -10.18 1.54
CA THR A 142 -11.24 -9.72 2.16
C THR A 142 -11.83 -8.50 1.45
N SER A 143 -11.12 -7.97 0.44
CA SER A 143 -11.41 -6.75 -0.30
C SER A 143 -12.16 -7.02 -1.60
N PHE A 144 -11.99 -8.18 -2.24
CA PHE A 144 -12.74 -8.53 -3.45
C PHE A 144 -14.25 -8.63 -3.16
N SER A 145 -14.63 -9.31 -2.07
CA SER A 145 -16.02 -9.37 -1.59
C SER A 145 -16.53 -8.05 -1.00
N ALA A 146 -15.62 -7.10 -0.71
CA ALA A 146 -15.96 -5.78 -0.19
C ALA A 146 -15.86 -4.68 -1.25
N LEU A 147 -15.71 -5.03 -2.54
CA LEU A 147 -15.44 -4.07 -3.60
C LEU A 147 -16.54 -3.01 -3.71
N LEU A 148 -17.80 -3.40 -3.49
CA LEU A 148 -18.93 -2.46 -3.42
C LEU A 148 -18.74 -1.40 -2.33
N HIS A 149 -18.34 -1.81 -1.12
CA HIS A 149 -18.09 -0.90 0.00
C HIS A 149 -16.87 -0.01 -0.27
N ILE A 150 -15.83 -0.57 -0.89
CA ILE A 150 -14.64 0.19 -1.34
C ILE A 150 -15.03 1.25 -2.37
N ALA A 151 -15.88 0.92 -3.34
CA ALA A 151 -16.36 1.89 -4.32
C ALA A 151 -17.21 2.99 -3.64
N ARG A 152 -18.14 2.63 -2.76
CA ARG A 152 -19.03 3.58 -2.07
C ARG A 152 -18.36 4.40 -0.98
N LYS A 153 -17.20 3.97 -0.47
CA LYS A 153 -16.50 4.56 0.69
C LYS A 153 -17.30 4.44 1.98
N ASP A 154 -18.07 3.36 2.12
CA ASP A 154 -18.91 3.10 3.28
C ASP A 154 -18.45 1.87 4.08
N GLY A 155 -18.92 1.78 5.32
CA GLY A 155 -18.52 0.73 6.25
C GLY A 155 -17.02 0.73 6.61
N ILE A 156 -16.65 -0.16 7.54
CA ILE A 156 -15.28 -0.29 8.03
C ILE A 156 -14.32 -0.65 6.87
N LYS A 157 -14.73 -1.59 6.02
CA LYS A 157 -13.93 -2.05 4.88
C LYS A 157 -13.78 -0.99 3.78
N GLY A 158 -14.81 -0.17 3.53
CA GLY A 158 -14.71 0.89 2.52
C GLY A 158 -13.94 2.12 2.99
N GLN A 159 -13.79 2.33 4.29
CA GLN A 159 -13.11 3.50 4.84
C GLN A 159 -11.65 3.26 5.25
N CYS A 160 -11.20 2.00 5.25
CA CYS A 160 -9.83 1.68 5.64
C CYS A 160 -8.77 2.25 4.67
N VAL A 161 -7.51 2.23 5.12
CA VAL A 161 -6.35 2.71 4.36
C VAL A 161 -6.19 1.95 3.04
N THR A 162 -6.29 0.61 3.06
CA THR A 162 -6.27 -0.26 1.87
C THR A 162 -7.34 0.15 0.85
N ALA A 163 -8.57 0.40 1.28
CA ALA A 163 -9.63 0.85 0.38
C ALA A 163 -9.30 2.18 -0.30
N SER A 164 -8.64 3.08 0.44
CA SER A 164 -8.19 4.38 -0.10
C SER A 164 -7.06 4.25 -1.10
N GLU A 165 -6.16 3.27 -0.93
CA GLU A 165 -5.11 2.91 -1.88
C GLU A 165 -5.68 2.27 -3.14
N ILE A 166 -6.62 1.34 -2.99
CA ILE A 166 -7.29 0.70 -4.13
C ILE A 166 -7.99 1.76 -4.98
N ARG A 167 -8.74 2.68 -4.37
CA ARG A 167 -9.34 3.81 -5.09
C ARG A 167 -8.31 4.71 -5.74
N TYR A 168 -7.14 4.90 -5.12
CA TYR A 168 -6.05 5.70 -5.69
C TYR A 168 -5.51 5.08 -6.99
N ILE A 169 -5.35 3.75 -7.00
CA ILE A 169 -4.99 2.96 -8.18
C ILE A 169 -6.10 3.03 -9.23
N TYR A 170 -7.36 2.80 -8.84
CA TYR A 170 -8.51 2.83 -9.75
C TYR A 170 -8.59 4.13 -10.56
N ARG A 171 -8.41 5.30 -9.91
CA ARG A 171 -8.41 6.60 -10.61
C ARG A 171 -7.32 6.74 -11.68
N ARG A 172 -6.30 5.90 -11.64
CA ARG A 172 -5.14 5.89 -12.55
C ARG A 172 -5.08 4.63 -13.40
N LYS A 173 -6.12 3.80 -13.42
CA LYS A 173 -6.14 2.49 -14.10
C LYS A 173 -5.92 2.55 -15.61
N HIS A 174 -6.10 3.72 -16.21
CA HIS A 174 -5.86 3.96 -17.64
C HIS A 174 -4.37 4.16 -17.97
N LEU A 175 -3.52 4.46 -16.98
CA LEU A 175 -2.09 4.66 -17.21
C LEU A 175 -1.39 3.32 -17.46
N SER A 176 -0.53 3.25 -18.47
CA SER A 176 0.19 2.03 -18.85
C SER A 176 1.06 1.48 -17.72
N GLN A 177 1.77 2.34 -17.00
CA GLN A 177 2.59 1.96 -15.83
C GLN A 177 1.74 1.31 -14.74
N VAL A 178 0.51 1.78 -14.51
CA VAL A 178 -0.40 1.18 -13.52
C VAL A 178 -0.82 -0.22 -13.96
N ARG A 179 -1.23 -0.38 -15.22
CA ARG A 179 -1.60 -1.71 -15.77
C ARG A 179 -0.44 -2.70 -15.75
N LYS A 180 0.78 -2.21 -16.01
CA LYS A 180 2.01 -3.00 -16.01
C LYS A 180 2.41 -3.43 -14.58
N ASN A 181 2.43 -2.49 -13.65
CA ASN A 181 3.11 -2.65 -12.36
C ASN A 181 2.17 -3.00 -11.19
N ILE A 182 0.86 -2.83 -11.30
CA ILE A 182 -0.06 -3.31 -10.27
C ILE A 182 -0.39 -4.78 -10.53
N LYS A 183 -0.05 -5.63 -9.56
CA LYS A 183 -0.37 -7.06 -9.56
C LYS A 183 -1.32 -7.38 -8.39
N ILE A 184 -2.44 -8.03 -8.67
CA ILE A 184 -3.53 -8.21 -7.71
C ILE A 184 -3.62 -9.67 -7.33
N TYR A 185 -3.74 -9.98 -6.04
CA TYR A 185 -3.75 -11.35 -5.55
C TYR A 185 -4.89 -11.62 -4.58
N THR A 186 -5.53 -12.76 -4.75
CA THR A 186 -6.20 -13.47 -3.65
C THR A 186 -5.26 -14.53 -3.09
N ALA A 187 -5.68 -15.21 -2.04
CA ALA A 187 -4.88 -16.13 -1.25
C ALA A 187 -4.32 -17.26 -2.10
N ASP A 188 -5.05 -17.65 -3.15
CA ASP A 188 -4.75 -18.78 -4.01
C ASP A 188 -4.33 -18.42 -5.44
N ARG A 189 -4.51 -17.19 -5.91
CA ARG A 189 -4.15 -16.83 -7.29
C ARG A 189 -3.89 -15.35 -7.52
N GLU A 190 -3.23 -15.08 -8.63
CA GLU A 190 -3.26 -13.75 -9.25
C GLU A 190 -4.65 -13.51 -9.87
N VAL A 191 -5.20 -12.32 -9.62
CA VAL A 191 -6.44 -11.81 -10.19
C VAL A 191 -6.06 -10.93 -11.37
N ARG A 192 -6.77 -11.08 -12.49
CA ARG A 192 -6.52 -10.21 -13.66
C ARG A 192 -6.86 -8.77 -13.31
N PHE A 193 -6.09 -7.82 -13.85
CA PHE A 193 -6.30 -6.41 -13.60
C PHE A 193 -7.73 -5.97 -13.96
N GLU A 194 -8.22 -6.44 -15.11
CA GLU A 194 -9.57 -6.15 -15.63
C GLU A 194 -10.66 -6.79 -14.77
N GLU A 195 -10.43 -8.01 -14.29
CA GLU A 195 -11.37 -8.70 -13.40
C GLU A 195 -11.65 -7.89 -12.12
N PHE A 196 -10.63 -7.18 -11.62
CA PHE A 196 -10.76 -6.37 -10.42
C PHE A 196 -11.22 -4.93 -10.70
N PHE A 197 -10.61 -4.25 -11.68
CA PHE A 197 -10.81 -2.81 -11.90
C PHE A 197 -11.86 -2.46 -12.97
N GLU A 198 -12.37 -3.45 -13.71
CA GLU A 198 -13.55 -3.28 -14.60
C GLU A 198 -14.80 -3.98 -14.02
N HIS A 199 -14.75 -4.40 -12.76
CA HIS A 199 -15.91 -4.94 -12.05
C HIS A 199 -17.06 -3.92 -11.94
N GLU A 200 -18.31 -4.37 -12.10
CA GLU A 200 -19.51 -3.52 -12.16
C GLU A 200 -19.69 -2.57 -10.95
N HIS A 201 -19.25 -2.99 -9.77
CA HIS A 201 -19.33 -2.21 -8.54
C HIS A 201 -18.56 -0.89 -8.60
N TRP A 202 -17.57 -0.76 -9.48
CA TRP A 202 -16.88 0.51 -9.69
C TRP A 202 -17.78 1.60 -10.29
N SER A 203 -18.92 1.25 -10.89
CA SER A 203 -19.96 2.21 -11.27
C SER A 203 -20.49 3.04 -10.09
N GLN A 204 -20.38 2.51 -8.86
CA GLN A 204 -20.80 3.17 -7.63
C GLN A 204 -19.72 4.10 -7.07
N TYR A 205 -18.53 4.14 -7.67
CA TYR A 205 -17.45 5.00 -7.24
C TYR A 205 -17.66 6.43 -7.72
N ASN A 206 -18.19 7.25 -6.81
CA ASN A 206 -18.23 8.70 -7.01
C ASN A 206 -16.92 9.30 -6.51
N GLN A 207 -16.04 9.71 -7.43
CA GLN A 207 -14.90 10.55 -7.07
C GLN A 207 -15.45 11.82 -6.42
N LYS A 208 -14.95 12.17 -5.22
CA LYS A 208 -15.29 13.49 -4.68
C LYS A 208 -14.64 14.49 -5.63
N THR A 209 -15.43 15.40 -6.20
CA THR A 209 -14.98 16.65 -6.80
C THR A 209 -14.44 17.55 -5.70
N SER A 210 -13.38 17.13 -5.03
CA SER A 210 -12.47 18.07 -4.39
C SER A 210 -11.37 18.30 -5.41
N TRP A 211 -11.58 19.33 -6.24
CA TRP A 211 -10.46 20.11 -6.70
C TRP A 211 -9.71 20.61 -5.46
N PHE A 212 -8.39 20.79 -5.62
CA PHE A 212 -7.43 21.33 -4.64
C PHE A 212 -6.80 20.27 -3.70
#